data_AF-A0AAW8R8C3-F1
#
_entry.id   AF-A0AAW8R8C3-F1
#
_cell.length_a   1.000
_cell.length_b   1.000
_cell.length_c   1.000
_cell.angle_alpha   90.00
_cell.angle_beta   90.00
_cell.angle_gamma   90.00
#
_symmetry.space_group_name_H-M   'P 1'
#
loop_
_entity.id
_entity.type
_entity.pdbx_description
1 polymer ?
#
loop_
_entity_poly.entity_id
_entity_poly.type
_entity_poly.pdbx_seq_one_letter_code
_entity_poly.pdbx_strand_id
1 'polypeptide(L)'
;MMVFIWKRRGLLVPLAIFLGYSPILILAGVTMDLEIERGNLLLRIIGFVGLITMFLPALINYFFSKKFLKDEGIKIVTDEEGVQYKLDTYSKFFFIKNSTWTIILLIFPIVTIISYFFE
;
A
#
# COMPACT_ATOMS: atom_id res chain seq x y z
N MET A 1 7.78 12.93 -29.04
CA MET A 1 6.74 11.93 -28.71
C MET A 1 7.15 11.23 -27.42
N MET A 2 6.29 11.20 -26.39
CA MET A 2 6.63 10.60 -25.09
C MET A 2 6.32 9.11 -25.14
N VAL A 3 7.35 8.26 -25.11
CA VAL A 3 7.19 6.81 -25.14
C VAL A 3 6.95 6.33 -23.70
N PHE A 4 5.76 5.84 -23.43
CA PHE A 4 5.40 5.25 -22.13
C PHE A 4 5.85 3.78 -22.10
N ILE A 5 6.97 3.50 -21.45
CA ILE A 5 7.39 2.13 -21.19
C ILE A 5 6.78 1.70 -19.85
N TRP A 6 5.69 0.92 -19.92
CA TRP A 6 5.05 0.34 -18.73
C TRP A 6 6.02 -0.59 -18.00
N LYS A 7 6.55 -0.14 -16.85
CA LYS A 7 7.37 -0.97 -15.96
C LYS A 7 6.44 -1.87 -15.12
N ARG A 8 6.70 -3.18 -15.13
CA ARG A 8 5.80 -4.26 -14.64
C ARG A 8 5.56 -4.33 -13.12
N ARG A 9 5.98 -3.33 -12.32
CA ARG A 9 5.94 -3.41 -10.83
C ARG A 9 4.74 -2.70 -10.18
N GLY A 10 3.69 -2.38 -10.95
CA GLY A 10 2.43 -1.88 -10.41
C GLY A 10 1.74 -2.87 -9.44
N LEU A 11 1.93 -4.17 -9.64
CA LEU A 11 1.36 -5.22 -8.78
C LEU A 11 1.93 -5.27 -7.35
N LEU A 12 2.93 -4.44 -7.03
CA LEU A 12 3.41 -4.29 -5.66
C LEU A 12 2.32 -3.72 -4.72
N VAL A 13 1.42 -2.89 -5.24
CA VAL A 13 0.31 -2.31 -4.46
C VAL A 13 -0.69 -3.39 -4.01
N PRO A 14 -1.31 -4.19 -4.90
CA PRO A 14 -2.21 -5.25 -4.48
C PRO A 14 -1.51 -6.30 -3.61
N LEU A 15 -0.22 -6.58 -3.85
CA LEU A 15 0.55 -7.45 -2.97
C LEU A 15 0.70 -6.86 -1.55
N ALA A 16 0.96 -5.57 -1.43
CA ALA A 16 1.05 -4.88 -0.15
C ALA A 16 -0.29 -4.87 0.60
N ILE A 17 -1.41 -4.69 -0.12
CA ILE A 17 -2.77 -4.79 0.43
C ILE A 17 -3.01 -6.21 0.98
N PHE A 18 -2.74 -7.23 0.17
CA PHE A 18 -2.94 -8.62 0.56
C PHE A 18 -2.12 -9.00 1.80
N LEU A 19 -0.82 -8.68 1.80
CA LEU A 19 0.07 -8.97 2.92
C LEU A 19 -0.23 -8.12 4.16
N GLY A 20 -0.67 -6.88 3.97
CA GLY A 20 -0.95 -5.97 5.08
C GLY A 20 -2.25 -6.27 5.80
N TYR A 21 -3.28 -6.76 5.10
CA TYR A 21 -4.57 -7.12 5.70
C TYR A 21 -4.66 -8.57 6.18
N SER A 22 -3.76 -9.46 5.75
CA SER A 22 -3.80 -10.86 6.21
C SER A 22 -3.73 -11.03 7.74
N PRO A 23 -2.97 -10.22 8.52
CA PRO A 23 -2.97 -10.33 9.98
C PRO A 23 -4.31 -9.95 10.60
N ILE A 24 -5.04 -8.98 10.02
CA ILE A 24 -6.35 -8.56 10.50
C ILE A 24 -7.36 -9.71 10.34
N LEU A 25 -7.32 -10.41 9.20
CA LEU A 25 -8.18 -11.56 8.96
C LEU A 25 -7.89 -12.71 9.95
N ILE A 26 -6.61 -12.95 10.25
CA ILE A 26 -6.22 -13.97 11.24
C ILE A 26 -6.70 -13.57 12.64
N LEU A 27 -6.52 -12.31 13.04
CA LEU A 27 -6.97 -11.82 14.35
C LEU A 27 -8.49 -11.93 14.50
N ALA A 28 -9.25 -11.61 13.44
CA ALA A 28 -10.70 -11.74 13.43
C ALA A 28 -11.17 -13.20 13.57
N GLY A 29 -10.48 -14.15 12.92
CA GLY A 29 -10.77 -15.59 13.09
C GLY A 29 -10.55 -16.04 14.54
N VAL A 30 -9.41 -15.67 15.13
CA VAL A 30 -9.06 -16.03 16.51
C VAL A 30 -10.05 -15.47 17.53
N THR A 31 -10.54 -14.24 17.35
CA THR A 31 -11.52 -13.66 18.28
C THR A 31 -12.89 -14.32 18.19
N MET A 32 -13.29 -14.82 17.02
CA MET A 32 -14.52 -15.59 16.83
C MET A 32 -14.44 -16.97 17.50
N ASP A 33 -13.30 -17.66 17.35
CA ASP A 33 -13.10 -19.00 17.90
C ASP A 33 -13.02 -19.03 19.43
N LEU A 34 -12.59 -17.93 20.05
CA LEU A 34 -12.32 -17.86 21.49
C LEU A 34 -13.52 -17.38 22.33
N GLU A 35 -14.71 -17.17 21.74
CA GLU A 35 -15.93 -16.64 22.40
C GLU A 35 -15.64 -15.52 23.42
N ILE A 36 -14.73 -14.60 23.07
CA ILE A 36 -14.18 -13.65 24.04
C ILE A 36 -15.29 -12.69 24.49
N GLU A 37 -15.63 -12.73 25.79
CA GLU A 37 -16.63 -11.84 26.37
C GLU A 37 -16.34 -10.36 26.09
N ARG A 38 -17.40 -9.61 25.75
CA ARG A 38 -17.33 -8.16 25.53
C ARG A 38 -16.86 -7.47 26.81
N GLY A 39 -15.67 -6.86 26.75
CA GLY A 39 -15.07 -6.13 27.87
C GLY A 39 -13.79 -6.76 28.44
N ASN A 40 -13.45 -7.98 28.01
CA ASN A 40 -12.19 -8.62 28.38
C ASN A 40 -10.98 -7.78 27.92
N LEU A 41 -9.96 -7.66 28.79
CA LEU A 41 -8.70 -7.00 28.51
C LEU A 41 -8.04 -7.54 27.23
N LEU A 42 -8.17 -8.85 26.97
CA LEU A 42 -7.67 -9.48 25.76
C LEU A 42 -8.33 -8.91 24.49
N LEU A 43 -9.66 -8.71 24.50
CA LEU A 43 -10.38 -8.15 23.36
C LEU A 43 -9.95 -6.70 23.07
N ARG A 44 -9.69 -5.91 24.13
CA ARG A 44 -9.17 -4.54 23.99
C ARG A 44 -7.77 -4.51 23.37
N ILE A 45 -6.89 -5.41 23.81
CA ILE A 45 -5.54 -5.54 23.24
C ILE A 45 -5.63 -5.95 21.77
N ILE A 46 -6.45 -6.95 21.44
CA ILE A 46 -6.64 -7.39 20.05
C ILE A 46 -7.20 -6.25 19.19
N GLY A 47 -8.17 -5.49 19.70
CA GLY A 47 -8.71 -4.32 18.99
C GLY A 47 -7.65 -3.24 18.73
N PHE A 48 -6.79 -2.95 19.72
CA PHE A 48 -5.69 -1.99 19.58
C PHE A 48 -4.64 -2.47 18.56
N VAL A 49 -4.27 -3.74 18.61
CA VAL A 49 -3.38 -4.36 17.61
C VAL A 49 -4.02 -4.31 16.23
N GLY A 50 -5.32 -4.62 16.13
CA GLY A 50 -6.13 -4.49 14.92
C GLY A 50 -6.03 -3.09 14.31
N LEU A 51 -6.21 -2.05 15.12
CA LEU A 51 -6.12 -0.65 14.71
C LEU A 51 -4.72 -0.32 14.14
N ILE A 52 -3.64 -0.71 14.83
CA ILE A 52 -2.27 -0.50 14.33
C ILE A 52 -2.05 -1.27 13.02
N THR A 53 -2.55 -2.50 12.93
CA THR A 53 -2.36 -3.34 11.75
C THR A 53 -3.05 -2.80 10.49
N MET A 54 -4.05 -1.92 10.61
CA MET A 54 -4.69 -1.27 9.45
C MET A 54 -3.72 -0.43 8.62
N PHE A 55 -2.59 -0.01 9.21
CA PHE A 55 -1.54 0.77 8.53
C PHE A 55 -0.47 -0.11 7.87
N LEU A 56 -0.48 -1.42 8.07
CA LEU A 56 0.50 -2.34 7.48
C LEU A 56 0.54 -2.30 5.95
N PRO A 57 -0.58 -2.21 5.21
CA PRO A 57 -0.54 -2.07 3.76
C PRO A 57 0.31 -0.88 3.29
N ALA A 58 0.15 0.28 3.95
CA ALA A 58 0.93 1.47 3.64
C ALA A 58 2.42 1.26 3.94
N LEU A 59 2.73 0.67 5.10
CA LEU A 59 4.10 0.38 5.51
C LEU A 59 4.79 -0.58 4.53
N ILE A 60 4.13 -1.68 4.16
CA ILE A 60 4.65 -2.68 3.22
C ILE A 60 4.84 -2.04 1.83
N ASN A 61 3.86 -1.27 1.35
CA ASN A 61 3.97 -0.61 0.05
C ASN A 61 5.09 0.44 0.02
N TYR A 62 5.34 1.12 1.14
CA TYR A 62 6.49 2.02 1.30
C TYR A 62 7.81 1.26 1.17
N PHE A 63 7.96 0.12 1.87
CA PHE A 63 9.16 -0.70 1.76
C PHE A 63 9.35 -1.27 0.35
N PHE A 64 8.28 -1.73 -0.29
CA PHE A 64 8.31 -2.17 -1.68
C PHE A 64 8.76 -1.06 -2.62
N SER A 65 8.23 0.15 -2.43
CA SER A 65 8.65 1.31 -3.22
C SER A 65 10.12 1.62 -3.02
N LYS A 66 10.59 1.65 -1.77
CA LYS A 66 11.99 1.95 -1.45
C LYS A 66 12.98 0.88 -1.96
N LYS A 67 12.59 -0.40 -1.93
CA LYS A 67 13.45 -1.53 -2.31
C LYS A 67 13.42 -1.81 -3.80
N PHE A 68 12.24 -1.79 -4.42
CA PHE A 68 12.05 -2.22 -5.80
C PHE A 68 11.89 -1.07 -6.80
N LEU A 69 11.66 0.16 -6.36
CA LEU A 69 11.39 1.30 -7.25
C LEU A 69 12.41 2.43 -7.09
N LYS A 70 13.57 2.14 -6.48
CA LYS A 70 14.63 3.12 -6.21
C LYS A 70 15.15 3.83 -7.47
N ASP A 71 15.20 3.11 -8.60
CA ASP A 71 15.76 3.62 -9.86
C ASP A 71 14.68 4.17 -10.82
N GLU A 72 13.49 4.47 -10.30
CA GLU A 72 12.41 5.06 -11.10
C GLU A 72 12.55 6.56 -11.23
N GLY A 73 12.32 7.05 -12.44
CA GLY A 73 12.43 8.46 -12.75
C GLY A 73 12.16 8.74 -14.22
N ILE A 74 12.34 10.00 -14.60
CA ILE A 74 12.34 10.41 -16.01
C ILE A 74 13.77 10.20 -16.51
N LYS A 75 13.93 9.30 -17.49
CA LYS A 75 15.21 9.09 -18.17
C LYS A 75 15.19 9.81 -19.50
N ILE A 76 16.27 10.50 -19.82
CA ILE A 76 16.49 11.09 -21.15
C ILE A 76 17.38 10.12 -21.91
N VAL A 77 16.91 9.67 -23.06
CA VAL A 77 17.68 8.81 -23.97
C VAL A 77 17.78 9.51 -25.32
N THR A 78 18.93 9.35 -25.99
CA THR A 78 19.18 9.91 -27.31
C THR A 78 19.28 8.76 -28.29
N ASP A 79 18.57 8.87 -29.41
CA ASP A 79 18.58 7.90 -30.49
C ASP A 79 19.80 8.07 -31.40
N GLU A 80 20.04 7.11 -32.29
CA GLU A 80 21.18 7.10 -33.22
C GLU A 80 21.18 8.31 -34.17
N GLU A 81 20.00 8.88 -34.44
CA GLU A 81 19.78 10.10 -35.22
C GLU A 81 19.96 11.40 -34.40
N GLY A 82 20.32 11.31 -33.12
CA GLY A 82 20.54 12.46 -32.23
C GLY A 82 19.26 13.03 -31.58
N VAL A 83 18.11 12.40 -31.80
CA VAL A 83 16.81 12.83 -31.23
C VAL A 83 16.70 12.41 -29.77
N GLN A 84 16.33 13.35 -28.88
CA GLN A 84 16.14 13.08 -27.45
C GLN A 84 14.70 12.70 -27.11
N TYR A 85 14.53 11.63 -26.33
CA TYR A 85 13.25 11.15 -25.82
C TYR A 85 13.23 11.15 -24.29
N LYS A 86 12.11 11.61 -23.72
CA LYS A 86 11.82 11.48 -22.28
C LYS A 86 11.05 10.19 -22.04
N LEU A 87 11.65 9.27 -21.29
CA LEU A 87 11.08 8.01 -20.85
C LEU A 87 10.61 8.13 -19.39
N ASP A 88 9.30 8.02 -19.18
CA ASP A 88 8.72 7.86 -17.85
C ASP A 88 8.82 6.39 -17.43
N THR A 89 9.65 6.12 -16.41
CA THR A 89 9.88 4.75 -15.90
C THR A 89 9.17 4.47 -14.57
N TYR A 90 8.27 5.36 -14.12
CA TYR A 90 7.52 5.15 -12.89
C TYR A 90 6.59 3.93 -13.02
N SER A 91 6.65 3.03 -12.03
CA SER A 91 5.68 1.94 -11.90
C SER A 91 4.35 2.51 -11.42
N LYS A 92 3.28 2.11 -12.10
CA LYS A 92 1.94 2.60 -11.86
C LYS A 92 0.98 1.43 -11.68
N PHE A 93 0.10 1.56 -10.70
CA PHE A 93 -1.07 0.71 -10.54
C PHE A 93 -2.30 1.58 -10.79
N PHE A 94 -3.17 1.19 -11.73
CA PHE A 94 -4.25 2.04 -12.24
C PHE A 94 -3.79 3.47 -12.61
N PHE A 95 -2.68 3.58 -13.33
CA PHE A 95 -2.09 4.87 -13.75
C PHE A 95 -1.56 5.78 -12.60
N ILE A 96 -1.70 5.36 -11.35
CA ILE A 96 -1.24 6.09 -10.17
C ILE A 96 0.13 5.53 -9.72
N LYS A 97 1.07 6.42 -9.39
CA LYS A 97 2.42 6.04 -8.91
C LYS A 97 2.32 5.27 -7.59
N ASN A 98 3.19 4.29 -7.39
CA ASN A 98 3.21 3.52 -6.13
C ASN A 98 3.44 4.41 -4.88
N SER A 99 4.18 5.51 -4.99
CA SER A 99 4.33 6.50 -3.91
C SER A 99 3.00 7.15 -3.51
N THR A 100 2.15 7.47 -4.49
CA THR A 100 0.81 8.00 -4.24
C THR A 100 -0.09 6.94 -3.60
N TRP A 101 0.03 5.67 -4.02
CA TRP A 101 -0.67 4.56 -3.37
C TRP A 101 -0.31 4.40 -1.90
N THR A 102 0.96 4.58 -1.51
CA THR A 102 1.35 4.59 -0.09
C THR A 102 0.57 5.63 0.71
N ILE A 103 0.37 6.82 0.16
CA ILE A 103 -0.39 7.90 0.82
C ILE A 103 -1.86 7.52 0.92
N ILE A 104 -2.45 6.98 -0.17
CA ILE A 104 -3.85 6.51 -0.16
C ILE A 104 -4.05 5.45 0.92
N LEU A 105 -3.17 4.45 0.97
CA LEU A 105 -3.21 3.36 1.97
C LEU A 105 -2.98 3.85 3.41
N LEU A 106 -2.33 5.01 3.59
CA LEU A 106 -2.11 5.63 4.89
C LEU A 106 -3.33 6.44 5.35
N ILE A 107 -3.95 7.19 4.43
CA ILE A 107 -5.11 8.05 4.71
C ILE A 107 -6.38 7.21 4.91
N PHE A 108 -6.54 6.14 4.15
CA PHE A 108 -7.76 5.32 4.17
C PHE A 108 -8.12 4.83 5.58
N PRO A 109 -7.21 4.19 6.37
CA PRO A 109 -7.49 3.83 7.76
C PRO A 109 -7.88 5.02 8.65
N ILE A 110 -7.26 6.20 8.44
CA ILE A 110 -7.55 7.41 9.23
C ILE A 110 -8.99 7.84 8.98
N VAL A 111 -9.41 7.89 7.72
CA VAL A 111 -10.79 8.23 7.36
C VAL A 111 -11.77 7.23 7.98
N THR A 112 -11.50 5.93 7.89
CA THR A 112 -12.34 4.89 8.49
C THR A 112 -12.47 5.05 10.01
N ILE A 113 -11.36 5.33 10.70
CA ILE A 113 -11.35 5.56 12.15
C ILE A 113 -12.20 6.79 12.49
N ILE A 114 -11.97 7.90 11.77
CA ILE A 114 -12.73 9.15 11.96
C ILE A 114 -14.22 8.90 11.75
N SER A 115 -14.61 8.29 10.64
CA SER A 115 -16.02 7.97 10.33
C SER A 115 -16.67 7.16 11.45
N TYR A 116 -15.96 6.16 11.98
CA TYR A 116 -16.46 5.35 13.10
C TYR A 116 -16.66 6.14 14.41
N PHE A 117 -15.92 7.24 14.62
CA PHE A 117 -16.09 8.10 15.80
C PHE A 117 -17.24 9.11 15.66
N PHE A 118 -17.67 9.41 14.44
CA PHE A 118 -18.73 10.38 14.14
C PHE A 118 -20.10 9.73 13.88
N GLU A 119 -20.15 8.39 13.77
CA GLU A 119 -21.37 7.58 13.83
C GLU A 119 -21.71 7.16 15.27
#